data_AF-H6N503-F1
#
_entry.id   AF-H6N503-F1
#
_cell.length_a   1.000
_cell.length_b   1.000
_cell.length_c   1.000
_cell.angle_alpha   90.00
_cell.angle_beta   90.00
_cell.angle_gamma   90.00
#
_symmetry.space_group_name_H-M   'P 1'
#
loop_
_entity.id
_entity.type
_entity.pdbx_description
1 polymer ?
#
loop_
_entity_poly.entity_id
_entity_poly.type
_entity_poly.pdbx_seq_one_letter_code
_entity_poly.pdbx_strand_id
1 'polypeptide(L)'
;MLWKPLDVDENRNHWSAFTQRFTFKPSLNSDDWPSIQPVVPSRTFDLRGDHASYDEFLRAARRVEDAVLDCIGKSLNGAGTTTIYALEWQGTGYKATVDQQADKALPAPPLRVFPDGDYPLLFWRRGEVGVFGDPWEKSLCVFGAPLIEIASQRLTWLPPTPHHLNSRGAHRSCRRGTVRRSPAPSSTIRPLTGPLPYVTNGDSIYL
;
A
#
# COMPACT_ATOMS: atom_id res chain seq x y z
N MET A 1 17.48 1.31 -22.75
CA MET A 1 16.39 1.16 -21.77
C MET A 1 15.86 2.54 -21.40
N LEU A 2 14.53 2.73 -21.36
CA LEU A 2 13.91 4.00 -20.97
C LEU A 2 14.00 4.25 -19.46
N TRP A 3 13.89 3.18 -18.66
CA TRP A 3 14.09 3.22 -17.23
C TRP A 3 15.58 3.31 -16.90
N LYS A 4 15.92 4.23 -15.99
CA LYS A 4 17.26 4.41 -15.45
C LYS A 4 17.25 4.03 -13.97
N PRO A 5 18.23 3.26 -13.48
CA PRO A 5 18.34 3.00 -12.05
C PRO A 5 18.56 4.32 -11.30
N LEU A 6 18.00 4.40 -10.09
CA LEU A 6 18.30 5.46 -9.13
C LEU A 6 19.64 5.15 -8.47
N ASP A 7 20.35 6.20 -8.07
CA ASP A 7 21.45 5.99 -7.12
C ASP A 7 20.89 5.65 -5.72
N VAL A 8 21.79 5.19 -4.85
CA VAL A 8 21.43 4.70 -3.51
C VAL A 8 20.79 5.80 -2.66
N ASP A 9 21.25 7.04 -2.79
CA ASP A 9 20.75 8.16 -1.98
C ASP A 9 19.39 8.64 -2.49
N GLU A 10 19.19 8.74 -3.81
CA GLU A 10 17.90 9.04 -4.42
C GLU A 10 16.85 7.98 -4.03
N ASN A 11 17.20 6.69 -4.11
CA ASN A 11 16.33 5.58 -3.70
C ASN A 11 15.96 5.68 -2.21
N ARG A 12 16.96 5.88 -1.35
CA ARG A 12 16.75 6.05 0.11
C ARG A 12 15.88 7.26 0.42
N ASN A 13 16.08 8.37 -0.25
CA ASN A 13 15.33 9.60 -0.05
C ASN A 13 13.85 9.43 -0.41
N HIS A 14 13.55 8.71 -1.50
CA HIS A 14 12.17 8.41 -1.86
C HIS A 14 11.49 7.50 -0.84
N TRP A 15 12.15 6.44 -0.39
CA TRP A 15 11.63 5.60 0.67
C TRP A 15 11.43 6.36 1.99
N SER A 16 12.36 7.25 2.35
CA SER A 16 12.26 8.08 3.55
C SER A 16 11.06 9.03 3.46
N ALA A 17 10.86 9.66 2.31
CA ALA A 17 9.70 10.52 2.06
C ALA A 17 8.38 9.74 2.07
N PHE A 18 8.37 8.54 1.49
CA PHE A 18 7.21 7.65 1.52
C PHE A 18 6.86 7.22 2.96
N THR A 19 7.86 6.79 3.72
CA THR A 19 7.71 6.41 5.14
C THR A 19 7.16 7.55 5.97
N GLN A 20 7.67 8.77 5.79
CA GLN A 20 7.15 9.92 6.50
C GLN A 20 5.70 10.24 6.14
N ARG A 21 5.35 10.16 4.85
CA ARG A 21 4.02 10.53 4.34
C ARG A 21 2.94 9.51 4.69
N PHE A 22 3.27 8.22 4.63
CA PHE A 22 2.32 7.12 4.76
C PHE A 22 2.50 6.32 6.05
N THR A 23 3.43 6.72 6.94
CA THR A 23 3.79 5.96 8.14
C THR A 23 4.10 4.50 7.79
N PHE A 24 4.89 4.30 6.73
CA PHE A 24 5.21 2.97 6.22
C PHE A 24 5.93 2.14 7.29
N LYS A 25 5.34 0.98 7.63
CA LYS A 25 5.84 0.01 8.59
C LYS A 25 5.72 -1.38 7.95
N PRO A 26 6.78 -1.90 7.31
CA PRO A 26 6.74 -3.26 6.78
C PRO A 26 6.56 -4.27 7.92
N SER A 27 5.64 -5.21 7.78
CA SER A 27 5.44 -6.29 8.75
C SER A 27 4.90 -7.57 8.12
N LEU A 28 5.45 -8.70 8.56
CA LEU A 28 4.91 -10.04 8.25
C LEU A 28 3.71 -10.41 9.14
N ASN A 29 3.51 -9.68 10.24
CA ASN A 29 2.47 -9.98 11.22
C ASN A 29 1.17 -9.26 10.85
N SER A 30 0.08 -10.03 10.77
CA SER A 30 -1.25 -9.50 10.45
C SER A 30 -1.78 -8.49 11.47
N ASP A 31 -1.32 -8.55 12.72
CA ASP A 31 -1.72 -7.57 13.75
C ASP A 31 -1.16 -6.15 13.48
N ASP A 32 -0.13 -6.05 12.64
CA ASP A 32 0.49 -4.79 12.26
C ASP A 32 -0.05 -4.23 10.93
N TRP A 33 -0.91 -4.96 10.23
CA TRP A 33 -1.47 -4.50 8.96
C TRP A 33 -2.53 -3.41 9.18
N PRO A 34 -2.63 -2.42 8.28
CA PRO A 34 -1.88 -2.28 7.01
C PRO A 34 -0.46 -1.74 7.19
N SER A 35 0.47 -2.09 6.29
CA SER A 35 1.84 -1.54 6.33
C SER A 35 1.92 -0.05 6.00
N ILE A 36 0.86 0.58 5.50
CA ILE A 36 0.76 2.03 5.34
C ILE A 36 -0.53 2.57 5.96
N GLN A 37 -0.47 3.75 6.54
CA GLN A 37 -1.65 4.56 6.81
C GLN A 37 -2.10 5.23 5.51
N PRO A 38 -3.30 4.93 4.98
CA PRO A 38 -3.72 5.48 3.70
C PRO A 38 -3.93 6.99 3.79
N VAL A 39 -3.34 7.74 2.87
CA VAL A 39 -3.66 9.17 2.69
C VAL A 39 -5.01 9.29 2.00
N VAL A 40 -5.82 10.30 2.36
CA VAL A 40 -7.07 10.60 1.65
C VAL A 40 -6.78 11.61 0.53
N PRO A 41 -7.21 11.35 -0.72
CA PRO A 41 -7.93 10.16 -1.18
C PRO A 41 -6.99 8.97 -1.49
N SER A 42 -7.45 7.77 -1.14
CA SER A 42 -6.87 6.47 -1.53
C SER A 42 -7.97 5.42 -1.64
N ARG A 43 -7.66 4.33 -2.34
CA ARG A 43 -8.52 3.15 -2.49
C ARG A 43 -7.65 1.89 -2.47
N THR A 44 -7.94 0.97 -1.57
CA THR A 44 -7.21 -0.30 -1.46
C THR A 44 -8.05 -1.44 -2.01
N PHE A 45 -7.43 -2.24 -2.88
CA PHE A 45 -8.00 -3.44 -3.49
C PHE A 45 -7.37 -4.68 -2.86
N ASP A 46 -8.21 -5.68 -2.64
CA ASP A 46 -7.80 -7.01 -2.19
C ASP A 46 -7.31 -7.81 -3.40
N LEU A 47 -6.09 -8.34 -3.30
CA LEU A 47 -5.46 -9.17 -4.31
C LEU A 47 -5.55 -10.66 -3.97
N ARG A 48 -6.19 -11.03 -2.86
CA ARG A 48 -6.48 -12.43 -2.55
C ARG A 48 -7.45 -12.96 -3.60
N GLY A 49 -6.94 -13.87 -4.42
CA GLY A 49 -7.73 -14.65 -5.35
C GLY A 49 -7.76 -16.11 -4.93
N ASP A 50 -8.82 -16.80 -5.33
CA ASP A 50 -8.83 -18.26 -5.36
C ASP A 50 -8.11 -18.70 -6.65
N HIS A 51 -6.95 -19.31 -6.50
CA HIS A 51 -6.11 -19.77 -7.60
C HIS A 51 -5.86 -21.26 -7.44
N ALA A 52 -6.32 -22.07 -8.38
CA ALA A 52 -6.17 -23.53 -8.32
C ALA A 52 -4.75 -23.98 -8.67
N SER A 53 -3.92 -23.09 -9.23
CA SER A 53 -2.53 -23.37 -9.60
C SER A 53 -1.66 -22.11 -9.59
N TYR A 54 -0.33 -22.32 -9.58
CA TYR A 54 0.64 -21.24 -9.72
C TYR A 54 0.50 -20.49 -11.07
N ASP A 55 0.17 -21.20 -12.16
CA ASP A 55 -0.05 -20.58 -13.47
C ASP A 55 -1.28 -19.65 -13.48
N GLU A 56 -2.34 -20.02 -12.76
CA GLU A 56 -3.50 -19.14 -12.59
C GLU A 56 -3.17 -17.88 -11.78
N PHE A 57 -2.38 -18.04 -10.71
CA PHE A 57 -1.87 -16.92 -9.93
C PHE A 57 -1.04 -15.97 -10.80
N LEU A 58 -0.11 -16.48 -11.62
CA LEU A 58 0.70 -15.65 -12.51
C LEU A 58 -0.15 -14.91 -13.55
N ARG A 59 -1.18 -15.56 -14.12
CA ARG A 59 -2.12 -14.91 -15.04
C ARG A 59 -2.93 -13.80 -14.36
N ALA A 60 -3.40 -14.04 -13.14
CA ALA A 60 -4.12 -13.04 -12.36
C ALA A 60 -3.22 -11.84 -12.04
N ALA A 61 -1.99 -12.10 -11.61
CA ALA A 61 -1.02 -11.07 -11.29
C ALA A 61 -0.65 -10.21 -12.52
N ARG A 62 -0.42 -10.84 -13.68
CA ARG A 62 -0.20 -10.13 -14.96
C ARG A 62 -1.39 -9.25 -15.34
N ARG A 63 -2.61 -9.75 -15.16
CA ARG A 63 -3.84 -8.98 -15.42
C ARG A 63 -3.95 -7.76 -14.51
N VAL A 64 -3.59 -7.88 -13.23
CA VAL A 64 -3.53 -6.73 -12.31
C VAL A 64 -2.49 -5.72 -12.79
N GLU A 65 -1.27 -6.17 -13.10
CA GLU A 65 -0.18 -5.29 -13.55
C GLU A 65 -0.56 -4.53 -14.82
N ASP A 66 -1.10 -5.21 -15.84
CA ASP A 66 -1.49 -4.57 -17.09
C ASP A 66 -2.62 -3.56 -16.87
N ALA A 67 -3.62 -3.90 -16.05
CA ALA A 67 -4.69 -2.98 -15.72
C ALA A 67 -4.21 -1.74 -14.94
N VAL A 68 -3.25 -1.92 -14.03
CA VAL A 68 -2.66 -0.81 -13.26
C VAL A 68 -1.82 0.09 -14.15
N LEU A 69 -0.97 -0.47 -15.02
CA LEU A 69 -0.17 0.31 -15.96
C LEU A 69 -1.04 1.08 -16.96
N ASP A 70 -2.16 0.49 -17.41
CA ASP A 70 -3.18 1.17 -18.22
C ASP A 70 -3.83 2.34 -17.46
N CYS A 71 -4.18 2.15 -16.18
CA CYS A 71 -4.71 3.22 -15.34
C CYS A 71 -3.71 4.37 -15.17
N ILE A 72 -2.43 4.05 -14.94
CA ILE A 72 -1.36 5.04 -14.81
C ILE A 72 -1.19 5.81 -16.13
N GLY A 73 -1.08 5.11 -17.27
CA GLY A 73 -0.96 5.73 -18.58
C GLY A 73 -2.11 6.70 -18.87
N LYS A 74 -3.35 6.31 -18.56
CA LYS A 74 -4.52 7.18 -18.68
C LYS A 74 -4.48 8.38 -17.75
N SER A 75 -4.03 8.21 -16.51
CA SER A 75 -3.92 9.30 -15.53
C SER A 75 -2.85 10.34 -15.88
N LEU A 76 -1.91 9.97 -16.73
CA LEU A 76 -0.82 10.82 -17.23
C LEU A 76 -1.12 11.44 -18.60
N ASN A 77 -2.19 11.03 -19.26
CA ASN A 77 -2.55 11.55 -20.57
C ASN A 77 -2.73 13.08 -20.53
N GLY A 78 -1.96 13.80 -21.34
CA GLY A 78 -2.01 15.26 -21.39
C GLY A 78 -1.37 15.97 -20.20
N ALA A 79 -0.71 15.24 -19.28
CA ALA A 79 0.06 15.83 -18.17
C ALA A 79 1.41 16.42 -18.62
N GLY A 80 1.76 16.28 -19.91
CA GLY A 80 3.06 16.62 -20.47
C GLY A 80 4.17 15.69 -19.94
N THR A 81 5.41 16.14 -20.12
CA THR A 81 6.59 15.40 -19.68
C THR A 81 6.60 15.18 -18.17
N THR A 82 6.46 13.92 -17.75
CA THR A 82 6.37 13.49 -16.35
C THR A 82 7.43 12.45 -16.04
N THR A 83 8.11 12.58 -14.89
CA THR A 83 8.97 11.53 -14.35
C THR A 83 8.16 10.61 -13.43
N ILE A 84 8.21 9.32 -13.71
CA ILE A 84 7.63 8.24 -12.92
C ILE A 84 8.77 7.49 -12.23
N TYR A 85 8.52 7.08 -11.00
CA TYR A 85 9.43 6.28 -10.18
C TYR A 85 8.80 4.92 -9.92
N ALA A 86 9.62 3.88 -9.95
CA ALA A 86 9.27 2.52 -9.59
C ALA A 86 10.31 2.03 -8.57
N LEU A 87 9.87 1.74 -7.35
CA LEU A 87 10.72 1.27 -6.27
C LEU A 87 10.30 -0.12 -5.83
N GLU A 88 11.29 -0.88 -5.38
CA GLU A 88 11.14 -2.14 -4.66
C GLU A 88 11.80 -1.93 -3.29
N TRP A 89 11.15 -2.38 -2.22
CA TRP A 89 11.68 -2.15 -0.87
C TRP A 89 12.99 -2.92 -0.71
N GLN A 90 14.03 -2.26 -0.20
CA GLN A 90 15.43 -2.74 -0.18
C GLN A 90 16.06 -3.08 -1.56
N GLY A 91 15.30 -3.02 -2.66
CA GLY A 91 15.75 -3.27 -4.02
C GLY A 91 16.23 -2.03 -4.76
N THR A 92 16.55 -2.21 -6.05
CA THR A 92 16.95 -1.12 -6.95
C THR A 92 15.71 -0.33 -7.37
N GLY A 93 15.70 0.97 -7.11
CA GLY A 93 14.69 1.87 -7.65
C GLY A 93 15.02 2.30 -9.08
N TYR A 94 13.99 2.70 -9.84
CA TYR A 94 14.13 3.19 -11.21
C TYR A 94 13.30 4.44 -11.45
N LYS A 95 13.73 5.26 -12.41
CA LYS A 95 12.95 6.37 -12.97
C LYS A 95 12.86 6.31 -14.49
N ALA A 96 11.73 6.76 -15.01
CA ALA A 96 11.54 7.01 -16.43
C ALA A 96 10.85 8.36 -16.63
N THR A 97 11.33 9.12 -17.62
CA THR A 97 10.64 10.33 -18.07
C THR A 97 9.79 9.96 -19.27
N VAL A 98 8.49 10.20 -19.16
CA VAL A 98 7.51 9.91 -20.20
C VAL A 98 6.81 11.19 -20.64
N ASP A 99 6.59 11.32 -21.95
CA ASP A 99 5.61 12.23 -22.50
C ASP A 99 4.43 11.38 -22.95
N GLN A 100 3.42 11.30 -22.08
CA GLN A 100 2.36 10.32 -22.19
C GLN A 100 1.21 10.87 -23.03
N GLN A 101 1.02 10.27 -24.20
CA GLN A 101 -0.09 10.53 -25.10
C GLN A 101 -1.20 9.50 -24.90
N ALA A 102 -2.42 9.86 -25.31
CA ALA A 102 -3.55 8.93 -25.37
C ALA A 102 -3.16 7.71 -26.23
N ASP A 103 -3.63 6.52 -25.84
CA ASP A 103 -3.44 5.25 -26.55
C ASP A 103 -2.00 4.69 -26.63
N LYS A 104 -1.00 5.40 -26.10
CA LYS A 104 0.36 4.86 -25.96
C LYS A 104 0.47 4.01 -24.69
N ALA A 105 0.88 2.75 -24.80
CA ALA A 105 1.15 1.93 -23.62
C ALA A 105 2.27 2.55 -22.77
N LEU A 106 2.08 2.53 -21.44
CA LEU A 106 3.14 2.94 -20.53
C LEU A 106 4.29 1.93 -20.65
N PRO A 107 5.55 2.40 -20.74
CA PRO A 107 6.72 1.51 -20.69
C PRO A 107 6.69 0.68 -19.41
N ALA A 108 6.70 -0.65 -19.54
CA ALA A 108 6.71 -1.54 -18.39
C ALA A 108 7.95 -1.25 -17.52
N PRO A 109 7.78 -1.08 -16.19
CA PRO A 109 8.91 -0.97 -15.27
C PRO A 109 9.74 -2.26 -15.25
N PRO A 110 11.04 -2.17 -14.89
CA PRO A 110 11.91 -3.35 -14.74
C PRO A 110 11.63 -4.15 -13.45
N LEU A 111 10.56 -3.82 -12.73
CA LEU A 111 10.07 -4.51 -11.53
C LEU A 111 8.58 -4.75 -11.63
N ARG A 112 8.05 -5.63 -10.79
CA ARG A 112 6.63 -5.97 -10.77
C ARG A 112 5.84 -4.97 -9.94
N VAL A 113 4.64 -4.61 -10.40
CA VAL A 113 3.71 -3.77 -9.63
C VAL A 113 2.86 -4.61 -8.68
N PHE A 114 2.63 -5.87 -9.04
CA PHE A 114 1.94 -6.82 -8.19
C PHE A 114 2.90 -7.31 -7.10
N PRO A 115 2.52 -7.23 -5.81
CA PRO A 115 3.40 -7.60 -4.72
C PRO A 115 3.56 -9.12 -4.63
N ASP A 116 4.78 -9.63 -4.80
CA ASP A 116 5.10 -11.06 -4.85
C ASP A 116 6.14 -11.52 -3.82
N GLY A 117 6.33 -10.74 -2.77
CA GLY A 117 7.27 -11.02 -1.69
C GLY A 117 7.92 -9.77 -1.13
N ASP A 118 7.85 -8.67 -1.89
CA ASP A 118 8.34 -7.35 -1.48
C ASP A 118 7.29 -6.26 -1.69
N TYR A 119 7.59 -5.02 -1.26
CA TYR A 119 6.69 -3.87 -1.34
C TYR A 119 7.00 -3.01 -2.59
N PRO A 120 6.31 -3.23 -3.73
CA PRO A 120 6.45 -2.39 -4.89
C PRO A 120 5.74 -1.05 -4.70
N LEU A 121 6.38 0.01 -5.17
CA LEU A 121 5.86 1.37 -5.11
C LEU A 121 6.09 2.07 -6.45
N LEU A 122 5.00 2.41 -7.16
CA LEU A 122 5.06 3.24 -8.36
C LEU A 122 4.40 4.59 -8.10
N PHE A 123 5.08 5.69 -8.40
CA PHE A 123 4.53 7.03 -8.16
C PHE A 123 5.11 8.10 -9.08
N TRP A 124 4.44 9.24 -9.10
CA TRP A 124 4.89 10.46 -9.75
C TRP A 124 4.41 11.68 -8.94
N ARG A 125 4.68 12.90 -9.44
CA ARG A 125 4.32 14.15 -8.74
C ARG A 125 4.80 14.17 -7.28
N ARG A 126 6.07 13.82 -7.07
CA ARG A 126 6.71 13.80 -5.75
C ARG A 126 5.99 12.90 -4.72
N GLY A 127 5.34 11.82 -5.18
CA GLY A 127 4.65 10.87 -4.32
C GLY A 127 3.22 11.25 -3.95
N GLU A 128 2.63 12.21 -4.66
CA GLU A 128 1.21 12.59 -4.50
C GLU A 128 0.25 11.59 -5.13
N VAL A 129 0.68 10.91 -6.20
CA VAL A 129 -0.13 9.98 -6.98
C VAL A 129 0.67 8.72 -7.27
N GLY A 130 0.07 7.55 -7.10
CA GLY A 130 0.77 6.30 -7.26
C GLY A 130 0.00 5.07 -6.77
N VAL A 131 0.70 3.95 -6.79
CA VAL A 131 0.25 2.65 -6.31
C VAL A 131 1.29 2.04 -5.38
N PHE A 132 0.83 1.34 -4.36
CA PHE A 132 1.64 0.63 -3.38
C PHE A 132 1.08 -0.78 -3.20
N GLY A 133 1.94 -1.79 -3.35
CA GLY A 133 1.59 -3.19 -3.10
C GLY A 133 2.05 -3.66 -1.73
N ASP A 134 1.14 -4.31 -0.99
CA ASP A 134 1.47 -4.99 0.27
C ASP A 134 1.47 -6.51 0.04
N PRO A 135 2.64 -7.18 0.07
CA PRO A 135 2.75 -8.61 -0.19
C PRO A 135 2.20 -9.47 0.94
N TRP A 136 2.02 -8.94 2.14
CA TRP A 136 1.57 -9.73 3.29
C TRP A 136 0.07 -9.54 3.51
N GLU A 137 -0.43 -8.31 3.45
CA GLU A 137 -1.87 -8.03 3.42
C GLU A 137 -2.53 -8.53 2.11
N LYS A 138 -1.72 -8.77 1.07
CA LYS A 138 -2.16 -9.11 -0.30
C LYS A 138 -3.06 -8.01 -0.84
N SER A 139 -2.58 -6.77 -0.78
CA SER A 139 -3.37 -5.60 -1.13
C SER A 139 -2.65 -4.69 -2.14
N LEU A 140 -3.44 -3.91 -2.87
CA LEU A 140 -2.96 -2.85 -3.76
C LEU A 140 -3.65 -1.54 -3.38
N CYS A 141 -2.89 -0.62 -2.79
CA CYS A 141 -3.36 0.72 -2.47
C CYS A 141 -3.08 1.68 -3.64
N VAL A 142 -4.13 2.31 -4.16
CA VAL A 142 -4.07 3.37 -5.17
C VAL A 142 -4.31 4.71 -4.48
N PHE A 143 -3.43 5.68 -4.67
CA PHE A 143 -3.55 7.01 -4.05
C PHE A 143 -3.42 8.15 -5.07
N GLY A 144 -4.03 9.29 -4.74
CA GLY A 144 -4.09 10.49 -5.59
C GLY A 144 -5.30 10.49 -6.54
N ALA A 145 -6.05 11.60 -6.51
CA ALA A 145 -7.37 11.70 -7.14
C ALA A 145 -7.42 11.30 -8.63
N PRO A 146 -6.50 11.74 -9.51
CA PRO A 146 -6.56 11.39 -10.94
C PRO A 146 -6.49 9.89 -11.20
N LEU A 147 -5.65 9.17 -10.44
CA LEU A 147 -5.50 7.74 -10.60
C LEU A 147 -6.66 6.96 -9.97
N ILE A 148 -7.15 7.41 -8.81
CA ILE A 148 -8.28 6.77 -8.12
C ILE A 148 -9.55 6.79 -8.96
N GLU A 149 -9.82 7.88 -9.66
CA GLU A 149 -11.00 8.01 -10.52
C GLU A 149 -11.00 6.92 -11.61
N ILE A 150 -9.86 6.75 -12.27
CA ILE A 150 -9.69 5.75 -13.33
C ILE A 150 -9.70 4.33 -12.75
N ALA A 151 -8.93 4.08 -11.69
CA ALA A 151 -8.84 2.78 -11.04
C ALA A 151 -10.20 2.31 -10.51
N SER A 152 -11.01 3.22 -9.98
CA SER A 152 -12.36 2.94 -9.48
C SER A 152 -13.32 2.45 -10.56
N GLN A 153 -13.06 2.78 -11.83
CA GLN A 153 -13.85 2.34 -12.98
C GLN A 153 -13.27 1.08 -13.65
N ARG A 154 -11.94 0.90 -13.59
CA ARG A 154 -11.21 -0.15 -14.33
C ARG A 154 -10.90 -1.40 -13.50
N LEU A 155 -10.76 -1.24 -12.19
CA LEU A 155 -10.43 -2.32 -11.25
C LEU A 155 -11.67 -2.80 -10.47
N THR A 156 -12.87 -2.65 -11.03
CA THR A 156 -14.14 -3.02 -10.40
C THR A 156 -14.28 -4.53 -10.13
N TRP A 157 -13.48 -5.34 -10.79
CA TRP A 157 -13.40 -6.78 -10.61
C TRP A 157 -12.51 -7.19 -9.43
N LEU A 158 -11.75 -6.26 -8.83
CA LEU A 158 -11.04 -6.49 -7.58
C LEU A 158 -11.93 -6.07 -6.39
N PRO A 159 -12.07 -6.91 -5.36
CA PRO A 159 -12.80 -6.53 -4.16
C PRO A 159 -12.07 -5.42 -3.40
N PRO A 160 -12.78 -4.57 -2.64
CA PRO A 160 -12.13 -3.67 -1.69
C PRO A 160 -11.53 -4.45 -0.52
N THR A 161 -10.40 -3.98 0.03
CA THR A 161 -9.80 -4.62 1.20
C THR A 161 -10.66 -4.45 2.45
N PRO A 162 -10.93 -5.51 3.25
CA PRO A 162 -11.84 -5.44 4.39
C PRO A 162 -11.42 -4.41 5.46
N HIS A 163 -10.12 -4.29 5.73
CA HIS A 163 -9.57 -3.38 6.75
C HIS A 163 -9.61 -1.90 6.34
N HIS A 164 -9.82 -1.63 5.04
CA HIS A 164 -9.84 -0.28 4.46
C HIS A 164 -11.24 0.20 4.06
N LEU A 165 -12.29 -0.53 4.44
CA LEU A 165 -13.67 -0.02 4.37
C LEU A 165 -13.79 1.18 5.31
N ASN A 166 -13.61 2.39 4.76
CA ASN A 166 -13.62 3.63 5.51
C ASN A 166 -14.83 3.74 6.45
N SER A 167 -14.52 4.22 7.65
CA SER A 167 -15.29 4.69 8.80
C SER A 167 -16.34 5.79 8.50
N ARG A 168 -17.05 5.70 7.38
CA ARG A 168 -18.23 6.54 7.04
C ARG A 168 -19.57 5.86 7.37
N GLY A 169 -19.56 4.81 8.20
CA GLY A 169 -20.77 4.04 8.56
C GLY A 169 -20.94 3.71 10.04
N ALA A 170 -20.12 4.25 10.95
CA ALA A 170 -20.32 4.06 12.39
C ALA A 170 -21.38 5.04 12.94
N HIS A 171 -22.59 5.02 12.37
CA HIS A 171 -23.75 5.56 13.06
C HIS A 171 -24.02 4.64 14.25
N ARG A 172 -23.74 5.17 15.43
CA ARG A 172 -24.05 4.62 16.75
C ARG A 172 -25.38 3.86 16.71
N SER A 173 -25.35 2.53 16.80
CA SER A 173 -26.50 1.83 17.33
C SER A 173 -26.51 2.09 18.83
N CYS A 174 -27.30 3.09 19.23
CA CYS A 174 -27.69 3.27 20.62
C CYS A 174 -28.27 1.95 21.11
N ARG A 175 -27.51 1.24 21.96
CA ARG A 175 -28.04 0.16 22.81
C ARG A 175 -29.22 0.74 23.60
N ARG A 176 -30.44 0.28 23.30
CA ARG A 176 -31.55 0.40 24.26
C ARG A 176 -31.20 -0.48 25.45
N GLY A 177 -30.95 0.18 26.57
CA GLY A 177 -30.69 -0.47 27.85
C GLY A 177 -31.90 -1.28 28.30
N THR A 178 -31.63 -2.50 28.74
CA THR A 178 -32.43 -3.16 29.76
C THR A 178 -31.61 -3.17 31.04
N VAL A 179 -32.03 -2.31 31.96
CA VAL A 179 -31.58 -2.24 33.35
C VAL A 179 -31.90 -3.56 34.03
N ARG A 180 -30.89 -4.23 34.59
CA ARG A 180 -31.06 -5.09 35.77
C ARG A 180 -29.92 -4.80 36.76
N ARG A 181 -30.34 -4.45 37.97
CA ARG A 181 -29.51 -4.13 39.14
C ARG A 181 -29.08 -5.40 39.88
N SER A 182 -28.00 -5.20 40.66
CA SER A 182 -27.58 -5.91 41.88
C SER A 182 -26.43 -6.92 41.73
N PRO A 183 -25.64 -7.16 42.81
CA PRO A 183 -24.88 -6.21 43.62
C PRO A 183 -23.38 -6.61 43.75
N ALA A 184 -22.56 -5.71 44.29
CA ALA A 184 -21.12 -5.88 44.50
C ALA A 184 -20.75 -6.98 45.51
N PRO A 185 -19.51 -7.49 45.42
CA PRO A 185 -18.73 -7.68 46.63
C PRO A 185 -17.37 -6.97 46.59
N SER A 186 -16.99 -6.52 47.79
CA SER A 186 -15.77 -5.85 48.17
C SER A 186 -14.62 -6.85 48.33
N SER A 187 -13.44 -6.57 47.76
CA SER A 187 -12.16 -6.94 48.37
C SER A 187 -10.96 -6.25 47.69
N THR A 188 -10.29 -5.45 48.51
CA THR A 188 -8.95 -4.89 48.36
C THR A 188 -7.91 -6.00 48.11
N ILE A 189 -6.88 -5.76 47.28
CA ILE A 189 -5.44 -6.00 47.55
C ILE A 189 -4.55 -5.49 46.38
N ARG A 190 -3.73 -4.49 46.74
CA ARG A 190 -2.38 -4.01 46.34
C ARG A 190 -1.78 -4.15 44.92
N PRO A 191 -0.96 -3.16 44.50
CA PRO A 191 -0.32 -3.08 43.18
C PRO A 191 0.99 -3.88 43.09
N LEU A 192 1.23 -4.51 41.94
CA LEU A 192 2.54 -5.05 41.57
C LEU A 192 3.36 -3.96 40.90
N THR A 193 4.28 -3.39 41.67
CA THR A 193 5.44 -2.62 41.19
C THR A 193 6.52 -3.58 40.72
N GLY A 194 6.93 -3.47 39.46
CA GLY A 194 8.13 -4.10 38.91
C GLY A 194 8.49 -3.45 37.56
N PRO A 195 9.76 -3.08 37.31
CA PRO A 195 10.15 -2.34 36.10
C PRO A 195 10.13 -3.25 34.86
N LEU A 196 9.64 -2.69 33.75
CA LEU A 196 9.74 -3.28 32.41
C LEU A 196 11.20 -3.29 31.94
N PRO A 197 11.73 -4.38 31.35
CA PRO A 197 13.05 -4.37 30.75
C PRO A 197 13.02 -3.55 29.44
N TYR A 198 13.89 -2.55 29.43
CA TYR A 198 14.35 -1.78 28.28
C TYR A 198 15.08 -2.73 27.33
N VAL A 199 14.65 -2.87 26.07
CA VAL A 199 15.43 -3.52 25.01
C VAL A 199 15.91 -2.43 24.07
N THR A 200 17.17 -2.06 24.22
CA THR A 200 17.97 -1.33 23.23
C THR A 200 18.90 -2.29 22.51
N ASN A 201 19.36 -1.84 21.34
CA ASN A 201 20.37 -2.41 20.43
C ASN A 201 19.70 -3.23 19.32
N GLY A 202 19.70 -2.80 18.05
CA GLY A 202 20.68 -1.97 17.38
C GLY A 202 21.98 -2.76 17.24
N ASP A 203 22.09 -3.55 16.18
CA ASP A 203 23.35 -3.78 15.49
C ASP A 203 23.11 -4.31 14.08
N SER A 204 23.59 -3.52 13.13
CA SER A 204 23.85 -3.88 11.75
C SER A 204 24.84 -5.05 11.71
N ILE A 205 24.58 -6.03 10.86
CA ILE A 205 25.67 -6.85 10.30
C ILE A 205 25.39 -7.06 8.81
N TYR A 206 26.19 -6.39 8.00
CA TYR A 206 26.47 -6.78 6.63
C TYR A 206 27.13 -8.17 6.65
N LEU A 207 26.55 -9.13 5.95
CA LEU A 207 27.24 -10.21 5.23
C LEU A 207 26.42 -10.55 3.98
#